data_AF-A0A7R9PMZ0-F1
#
_entry.id   AF-A0A7R9PMZ0-F1
#
_cell.length_a   1.000
_cell.length_b   1.000
_cell.length_c   1.000
_cell.angle_alpha   90.00
_cell.angle_beta   90.00
_cell.angle_gamma   90.00
#
_symmetry.space_group_name_H-M   'P 1'
#
loop_
_entity.id
_entity.type
_entity.pdbx_description
1 polymer ?
#
loop_
_entity_poly.entity_id
_entity_poly.type
_entity_poly.pdbx_seq_one_letter_code
_entity_poly.pdbx_strand_id
1 'polypeptide(L)' 'MLSMLGLQNNQSFVASGFGFRCAPCGKTLTSEQRLRRHVQNVHTRPSKTPVCYICNKVYSTLNSLRNHKSIYHRPHKTD' A
#
# COMPACT_ATOMS: atom_id res chain seq x y z
N MET A 1 27.34 11.49 -13.12
CA MET A 1 26.74 10.15 -12.98
C MET A 1 26.93 9.72 -11.54
N LEU A 2 25.93 9.93 -10.68
CA LEU A 2 26.08 9.64 -9.24
C LEU A 2 25.44 8.29 -8.92
N SER A 3 26.35 7.37 -8.62
CA SER A 3 26.17 5.96 -8.35
C SER A 3 25.51 5.71 -6.99
N MET A 4 24.44 4.93 -7.04
CA MET A 4 23.97 3.92 -6.09
C MET A 4 24.52 3.98 -4.64
N LEU A 5 23.74 4.54 -3.72
CA LEU A 5 23.78 4.15 -2.31
C LEU A 5 22.52 3.33 -2.01
N GLY A 6 22.72 2.06 -1.71
CA GLY A 6 21.69 1.19 -1.17
C GLY A 6 21.24 1.70 0.19
N LEU A 7 20.07 2.32 0.23
CA LEU A 7 19.31 2.54 1.45
C LEU A 7 17.89 2.07 1.18
N GLN A 8 17.55 0.89 1.71
CA GLN A 8 16.16 0.50 1.90
C GLN A 8 15.57 1.41 2.98
N ASN A 9 15.24 2.64 2.62
CA ASN A 9 14.51 3.53 3.49
C ASN A 9 13.27 4.03 2.76
N ASN A 10 12.15 3.77 3.40
CA ASN A 10 10.78 3.89 2.91
C ASN A 10 10.35 5.38 2.81
N GLN A 11 11.20 6.25 2.26
CA GLN A 11 11.12 7.71 2.25
C GLN A 11 11.10 8.23 0.80
N SER A 12 9.93 8.24 0.17
CA SER A 12 9.71 8.87 -1.15
C SER A 12 8.71 10.03 -1.06
N PHE A 13 8.64 10.68 0.10
CA PHE A 13 7.66 11.73 0.38
C PHE A 13 8.31 13.04 0.79
N VAL A 14 7.83 14.12 0.18
CA VAL A 14 8.13 15.48 0.61
C VAL A 14 6.87 16.01 1.29
N ALA A 15 6.97 16.39 2.56
CA ALA A 15 5.92 17.14 3.24
C ALA A 15 6.06 18.61 2.85
N SER A 16 5.13 19.10 2.04
CA SER A 16 4.96 20.53 1.77
C SER A 16 3.70 20.93 2.52
N GLY A 17 3.63 22.10 3.19
CA GLY A 17 2.58 22.47 4.16
C GLY A 17 1.09 22.29 3.77
N PHE A 18 0.79 21.86 2.53
CA PHE A 18 -0.53 21.54 2.00
C PHE A 18 -0.74 20.06 1.60
N GLY A 19 0.24 19.16 1.82
CA GLY A 19 0.09 17.74 1.51
C GLY A 19 1.39 16.93 1.46
N PHE A 20 1.24 15.67 1.09
CA PHE A 20 2.34 14.72 0.95
C PHE A 20 2.61 14.48 -0.52
N ARG A 21 3.77 14.95 -1.01
CA ARG A 21 4.14 14.87 -2.42
C ARG A 21 5.00 13.63 -2.70
N CYS A 22 4.60 12.87 -3.72
CA CYS A 22 5.38 11.78 -4.28
C CYS A 22 6.61 12.34 -5.00
N ALA A 23 7.82 11.96 -4.58
CA ALA A 23 9.04 12.38 -5.28
C ALA A 23 9.14 11.77 -6.70
N PRO A 24 8.85 10.48 -6.93
CA PRO A 24 8.94 9.85 -8.27
C PRO A 24 8.04 10.45 -9.36
N CYS A 25 6.82 10.88 -9.04
CA CYS A 25 5.86 11.37 -10.04
C CYS A 25 5.25 12.75 -9.74
N GLY A 26 5.68 13.39 -8.65
CA GLY A 26 5.21 14.72 -8.25
C GLY A 26 3.78 14.77 -7.70
N LYS A 27 3.06 13.64 -7.61
CA LYS A 27 1.65 13.60 -7.20
C LYS A 27 1.48 13.95 -5.71
N THR A 28 0.63 14.92 -5.41
CA THR A 28 0.31 15.31 -4.03
C THR A 28 -0.91 14.54 -3.53
N LEU A 29 -0.79 13.95 -2.35
CA LEU A 29 -1.87 13.28 -1.65
C LEU A 29 -2.12 13.93 -0.30
N THR A 30 -3.34 13.78 0.19
CA THR A 30 -3.82 14.45 1.40
C THR A 30 -3.27 13.83 2.69
N SER A 31 -2.64 12.66 2.63
CA SER A 31 -2.08 11.99 3.80
C SER A 31 -0.86 11.13 3.48
N GLU A 32 0.03 11.01 4.45
CA GLU A 32 1.25 10.21 4.35
C GLU A 32 0.94 8.75 4.03
N GLN A 33 -0.06 8.15 4.68
CA GLN A 33 -0.45 6.76 4.47
C GLN A 33 -0.90 6.52 3.02
N ARG A 34 -1.66 7.46 2.44
CA ARG A 34 -2.07 7.38 1.03
C ARG A 34 -0.87 7.43 0.11
N LEU A 35 0.14 8.22 0.46
CA LEU A 35 1.37 8.35 -0.32
C LEU A 35 2.25 7.11 -0.24
N ARG A 36 2.44 6.54 0.96
CA ARG A 36 3.13 5.25 1.12
C ARG A 36 2.49 4.16 0.27
N ARG A 37 1.16 4.05 0.29
CA ARG A 37 0.41 3.11 -0.56
C ARG A 37 0.56 3.41 -2.04
N HIS A 38 0.52 4.68 -2.43
CA HIS A 38 0.69 5.08 -3.83
C HIS A 38 2.07 4.66 -4.35
N VAL A 39 3.14 4.96 -3.60
CA VAL A 39 4.50 4.52 -3.93
C VAL A 39 4.55 3.00 -4.01
N GLN A 40 3.94 2.31 -3.03
CA GLN A 40 3.91 0.85 -3.00
C GLN A 40 3.23 0.21 -4.22
N ASN A 41 2.16 0.82 -4.72
CA ASN A 41 1.34 0.23 -5.78
C ASN A 41 1.75 0.68 -7.19
N VAL A 42 2.32 1.89 -7.32
CA VAL A 42 2.59 2.52 -8.61
C VAL A 42 4.08 2.50 -8.94
N HIS A 43 4.95 2.60 -7.93
CA HIS A 43 6.39 2.76 -8.12
C HIS A 43 7.21 1.54 -7.67
N THR A 44 6.69 0.72 -6.76
CA THR A 44 7.22 -0.62 -6.51
C THR A 44 6.31 -1.68 -7.11
N ARG A 45 6.91 -2.62 -7.83
CA ARG A 45 6.23 -3.80 -8.35
C ARG A 45 5.81 -4.68 -7.15
N PRO A 46 4.54 -5.11 -7.04
CA PRO A 46 3.98 -5.54 -5.77
C PRO A 46 4.52 -6.92 -5.38
N SER A 47 5.43 -7.00 -4.41
CA SER A 47 5.99 -8.30 -4.01
C SER A 47 5.01 -9.15 -3.21
N LYS A 48 3.95 -8.58 -2.62
CA LYS A 48 2.88 -9.34 -1.94
C LYS A 48 1.56 -8.57 -1.97
N THR A 49 0.82 -8.63 -3.08
CA THR A 49 -0.59 -8.22 -3.04
C THR A 49 -1.35 -9.13 -2.08
N PRO A 50 -2.08 -8.60 -1.09
CA PRO A 50 -2.85 -9.43 -0.18
C PRO A 50 -3.93 -10.23 -0.92
N VAL A 51 -3.82 -11.56 -0.87
CA VAL A 51 -4.76 -12.49 -1.52
C VAL A 51 -5.63 -13.19 -0.47
N CYS A 52 -6.90 -13.41 -0.81
CA CYS A 52 -7.78 -14.26 -0.02
C CYS A 52 -7.48 -15.72 -0.36
N TYR A 53 -7.04 -16.53 0.61
CA TYR A 53 -6.75 -17.94 0.35
C TYR A 53 -8.02 -18.79 0.11
N ILE A 54 -9.21 -18.26 0.43
CA ILE A 54 -10.49 -18.99 0.31
C ILE A 54 -11.04 -18.88 -1.12
N CYS A 55 -10.99 -17.70 -1.73
CA CYS A 55 -11.53 -17.44 -3.07
C CYS A 55 -10.51 -16.87 -4.07
N ASN A 56 -9.24 -16.83 -3.68
CA ASN A 56 -8.11 -16.33 -4.46
C ASN A 56 -8.22 -14.89 -4.99
N LYS A 57 -9.16 -14.08 -4.46
CA LYS A 57 -9.27 -12.66 -4.82
C LYS A 57 -8.08 -11.86 -4.31
N VAL A 58 -7.53 -11.02 -5.19
CA VAL A 58 -6.41 -10.12 -4.91
C VAL A 58 -6.94 -8.75 -4.48
N TYR A 59 -6.35 -8.19 -3.42
CA TYR A 59 -6.70 -6.88 -2.89
C TYR A 59 -5.50 -5.95 -2.92
N SER A 60 -5.78 -4.66 -3.04
CA SER A 60 -4.75 -3.61 -3.00
C SER A 60 -4.29 -3.27 -1.58
N THR A 61 -4.99 -3.71 -0.53
CA THR A 61 -4.61 -3.52 0.88
C THR A 61 -5.03 -4.68 1.77
N LEU A 62 -4.31 -4.88 2.89
CA LEU A 62 -4.65 -5.87 3.90
C LEU A 62 -6.00 -5.57 4.57
N ASN A 63 -6.35 -4.28 4.75
CA ASN A 63 -7.63 -3.92 5.34
C ASN A 63 -8.81 -4.31 4.45
N SER A 64 -8.67 -4.10 3.13
CA SER A 64 -9.67 -4.56 2.15
C SER A 64 -9.84 -6.08 2.20
N LEU A 65 -8.74 -6.83 2.31
CA LEU A 65 -8.78 -8.28 2.47
C LEU A 65 -9.49 -8.70 3.78
N ARG A 66 -9.17 -8.05 4.91
CA ARG A 66 -9.81 -8.32 6.21
C ARG A 66 -11.31 -8.07 6.17
N ASN A 67 -11.73 -6.94 5.59
CA ASN A 67 -13.15 -6.62 5.44
C ASN A 67 -13.86 -7.65 4.55
N HIS A 68 -13.25 -8.02 3.44
CA HIS A 68 -13.78 -9.09 2.58
C HIS A 68 -13.95 -10.41 3.35
N LYS A 69 -12.95 -10.85 4.11
CA LYS A 69 -13.09 -12.07 4.92
C LYS A 69 -14.21 -11.97 5.95
N SER A 70 -14.37 -10.82 6.60
CA SER A 70 -15.44 -10.59 7.57
C SER A 70 -16.84 -10.65 6.95
N ILE A 71 -17.01 -10.21 5.70
CA ILE A 71 -18.33 -10.17 5.06
C ILE A 71 -18.65 -11.49 4.35
N TYR A 72 -17.68 -12.05 3.62
CA TYR A 72 -17.91 -13.17 2.70
C TYR A 72 -17.42 -14.52 3.23
N HIS A 73 -16.56 -14.52 4.23
CA HIS A 73 -15.94 -15.72 4.80
C HIS A 73 -15.98 -15.70 6.34
N ARG A 74 -17.03 -15.08 6.87
CA ARG A 74 -17.23 -14.89 8.30
C ARG A 74 -17.21 -16.27 8.95
N PRO A 75 -16.24 -16.57 9.85
CA PRO A 75 -16.28 -17.84 10.54
C PRO A 75 -17.53 -17.82 11.41
N HIS A 76 -18.45 -18.74 11.17
CA HIS A 76 -19.43 -19.09 12.19
C HIS A 76 -18.62 -19.55 13.39
N LYS A 77 -18.60 -18.74 14.46
CA LYS A 77 -18.15 -19.22 15.76
C LYS A 77 -19.16 -20.29 16.16
N THR A 78 -18.78 -21.55 15.98
CA THR A 78 -19.43 -22.65 16.65
C THR A 78 -19.02 -22.55 18.11
N ASP A 79 -20.02 -22.28 18.95
CA ASP A 79 -19.98 -22.43 20.41
C ASP A 79 -19.61 -23.88 20.78
#